data_AF-A0A1A7ZV00-F1
#
_entry.id   AF-A0A1A7ZV00-F1
#
_cell.length_a   1.000
_cell.length_b   1.000
_cell.length_c   1.000
_cell.angle_alpha   90.00
_cell.angle_beta   90.00
_cell.angle_gamma   90.00
#
_symmetry.space_group_name_H-M   'P 1'
#
loop_
_entity.id
_entity.type
_entity.pdbx_description
1 polymer ?
#
loop_
_entity_poly.entity_id
_entity_poly.type
_entity_poly.pdbx_seq_one_letter_code
_entity_poly.pdbx_strand_id
1 'polypeptide(L)'
;ALKRGCRCVEVDSWDGDDGEPVVYHGHTLTKKILFKDVILTLRDYAFKVSEFPVIVSLENHCCLEQQTVMANHLRQILGDMLLTAPLDGQIPERLPSPQVTILSV
;
A
#
# COMPACT_ATOMS: atom_id res chain seq x y z
N ALA A 1 0.67 -2.21 -13.82
CA ALA A 1 1.92 -2.85 -13.39
C ALA A 1 1.71 -4.28 -12.86
N LEU A 2 0.83 -4.50 -11.87
CA LEU A 2 0.64 -5.80 -11.20
C LEU A 2 0.35 -6.99 -12.15
N LYS A 3 -0.53 -6.82 -13.15
CA LYS A 3 -0.80 -7.86 -14.18
C LYS A 3 0.43 -8.26 -15.01
N ARG A 4 1.51 -7.49 -14.97
CA ARG A 4 2.79 -7.77 -15.63
C ARG A 4 3.86 -8.29 -14.64
N GLY A 5 3.47 -8.68 -13.43
CA GLY A 5 4.36 -9.28 -12.44
C GLY A 5 5.11 -8.30 -11.54
N CYS A 6 4.86 -6.99 -11.64
CA CYS A 6 5.48 -6.00 -10.75
C CYS A 6 5.15 -6.31 -9.28
N ARG A 7 6.17 -6.41 -8.41
CA ARG A 7 6.07 -6.76 -6.97
C ARG A 7 6.45 -5.62 -6.02
N CYS A 8 6.89 -4.48 -6.54
CA CYS A 8 7.12 -3.27 -5.76
C CYS A 8 6.47 -2.11 -6.49
N VAL A 9 5.53 -1.44 -5.84
CA VAL A 9 4.79 -0.31 -6.39
C VAL A 9 4.97 0.90 -5.49
N GLU A 10 4.93 2.07 -6.09
CA GLU A 10 5.05 3.34 -5.39
C GLU A 10 3.69 4.04 -5.33
N VAL A 11 3.42 4.69 -4.19
CA VAL A 11 2.19 5.46 -3.96
C VAL A 11 2.55 6.78 -3.29
N ASP A 12 2.56 7.85 -4.09
CA ASP A 12 2.81 9.22 -3.66
C ASP A 12 1.51 9.84 -3.12
N SER A 13 1.39 9.90 -1.79
CA SER A 13 0.17 10.20 -1.06
C SER A 13 0.20 11.62 -0.50
N TRP A 14 -0.88 12.36 -0.72
CA TRP A 14 -1.04 13.76 -0.33
C TRP A 14 -2.42 14.01 0.28
N ASP A 15 -2.52 15.08 1.06
CA ASP A 15 -3.81 15.53 1.58
C ASP A 15 -4.79 15.84 0.44
N GLY A 16 -6.00 15.27 0.54
CA GLY A 16 -7.11 15.56 -0.36
C GLY A 16 -8.26 16.27 0.33
N ASP A 17 -9.30 16.55 -0.45
CA ASP A 17 -10.52 17.20 0.03
C ASP A 17 -11.36 16.23 0.88
N ASP A 18 -12.25 16.78 1.71
CA ASP A 18 -13.16 16.02 2.59
C ASP A 18 -12.47 15.01 3.53
N GLY A 19 -11.17 15.19 3.79
CA GLY A 19 -10.37 14.32 4.64
C GLY A 19 -9.95 12.99 3.97
N GLU A 20 -10.13 12.86 2.66
CA GLU A 20 -9.74 11.66 1.91
C GLU A 20 -8.38 11.85 1.21
N PRO A 21 -7.36 11.03 1.52
CA PRO A 21 -6.05 11.13 0.89
C PRO A 21 -6.11 10.85 -0.61
N VAL A 22 -5.29 11.57 -1.37
CA VAL A 22 -5.16 11.44 -2.83
C VAL A 22 -3.76 11.02 -3.23
N VAL A 23 -3.66 10.44 -4.43
CA VAL A 23 -2.40 10.01 -5.03
C VAL A 23 -2.20 10.75 -6.35
N TYR A 24 -1.05 11.41 -6.48
CA TYR A 24 -0.59 12.10 -7.70
C TYR A 24 0.88 12.47 -7.52
N HIS A 25 1.53 12.95 -8.59
CA HIS A 25 2.89 13.46 -8.49
C HIS A 25 2.89 14.92 -8.02
N GLY A 26 3.35 15.13 -6.79
CA GLY A 26 3.41 16.43 -6.13
C GLY A 26 4.02 17.54 -6.99
N HIS A 27 3.49 18.76 -6.87
CA HIS A 27 4.00 19.94 -7.59
C HIS A 27 3.98 19.84 -9.13
N THR A 28 3.18 18.94 -9.69
CA THR A 28 2.98 18.82 -11.14
C THR A 28 1.51 18.87 -11.55
N LEU A 29 1.24 18.76 -12.85
CA LEU A 29 -0.12 18.81 -13.44
C LEU A 29 -0.76 17.42 -13.59
N THR A 30 -0.22 16.38 -12.96
CA THR A 30 -0.82 15.04 -13.01
C THR A 30 -2.18 15.03 -12.32
N LYS A 31 -3.13 14.28 -12.88
CA LYS A 31 -4.45 14.11 -12.28
C LYS A 31 -4.34 13.36 -10.95
N LYS A 32 -5.24 13.70 -10.03
CA LYS A 32 -5.39 13.06 -8.73
C LYS A 32 -6.35 11.88 -8.81
N ILE A 33 -6.06 10.83 -8.04
CA ILE A 33 -6.96 9.71 -7.77
C ILE A 33 -7.04 9.48 -6.27
N LEU A 34 -8.08 8.81 -5.77
CA LEU A 34 -8.19 8.53 -4.34
C LEU A 34 -7.21 7.45 -3.90
N PHE A 35 -6.58 7.62 -2.74
CA PHE A 35 -5.75 6.60 -2.12
C PHE A 35 -6.53 5.30 -1.90
N LYS A 36 -7.79 5.42 -1.45
CA LYS A 36 -8.72 4.30 -1.28
C LYS A 36 -8.85 3.43 -2.53
N ASP A 37 -8.97 4.06 -3.71
CA ASP A 37 -9.11 3.35 -4.98
C ASP A 37 -7.82 2.62 -5.39
N VAL A 38 -6.65 3.20 -5.04
CA VAL A 38 -5.35 2.54 -5.21
C VAL A 38 -5.27 1.28 -4.33
N ILE A 39 -5.68 1.36 -3.07
CA ILE A 39 -5.66 0.20 -2.14
C ILE A 39 -6.67 -0.87 -2.56
N LEU A 40 -7.87 -0.50 -3.02
CA LEU A 40 -8.83 -1.44 -3.61
C LEU A 40 -8.24 -2.17 -4.82
N THR A 41 -7.53 -1.43 -5.68
CA THR A 41 -6.84 -2.02 -6.84
C THR A 41 -5.72 -2.98 -6.40
N LEU A 42 -4.98 -2.64 -5.35
CA LEU A 42 -3.96 -3.55 -4.78
C LEU A 42 -4.58 -4.84 -4.28
N ARG A 43 -5.66 -4.77 -3.49
CA ARG A 43 -6.41 -5.95 -3.02
C ARG A 43 -6.79 -6.87 -4.18
N ASP A 44 -7.33 -6.32 -5.26
CA ASP A 44 -7.88 -7.11 -6.36
C ASP A 44 -6.81 -7.73 -7.27
N TYR A 45 -5.61 -7.13 -7.33
CA TYR A 45 -4.59 -7.48 -8.33
C TYR A 45 -3.24 -7.93 -7.77
N ALA A 46 -2.97 -7.75 -6.47
CA ALA A 46 -1.68 -8.06 -5.85
C ALA A 46 -1.22 -9.48 -6.22
N PHE A 47 -2.08 -10.48 -6.08
CA PHE A 47 -1.72 -11.89 -6.24
C PHE A 47 -2.26 -12.56 -7.51
N LYS A 48 -2.78 -11.80 -8.49
CA LYS A 48 -3.41 -12.38 -9.70
C LYS A 48 -2.46 -13.12 -10.63
N VAL A 49 -1.16 -12.82 -10.59
CA VAL A 49 -0.15 -13.37 -11.51
C VAL A 49 1.07 -13.96 -10.80
N SER A 50 1.12 -13.86 -9.47
CA SER A 50 2.19 -14.36 -8.62
C SER A 50 1.71 -14.35 -7.17
N GLU A 51 2.01 -15.41 -6.43
CA GLU A 51 1.68 -15.55 -5.00
C GLU A 51 2.72 -14.86 -4.10
N PHE A 52 3.83 -14.37 -4.65
CA PHE A 52 4.88 -13.72 -3.88
C PHE A 52 4.50 -12.30 -3.41
N PRO A 53 5.11 -11.81 -2.32
CA PRO A 53 4.81 -10.52 -1.71
C PRO A 53 4.75 -9.36 -2.69
N VAL A 54 3.91 -8.40 -2.35
CA VAL A 54 3.93 -7.08 -2.96
C VAL A 54 4.34 -6.05 -1.90
N ILE A 55 5.34 -5.25 -2.23
CA ILE A 55 5.80 -4.11 -1.43
C ILE A 55 5.16 -2.85 -1.99
N VAL A 56 4.62 -2.01 -1.11
CA VAL A 56 4.03 -0.72 -1.43
C VAL A 56 4.91 0.34 -0.79
N SER A 57 5.74 1.01 -1.60
CA SER A 57 6.54 2.14 -1.17
C SER A 57 5.64 3.36 -1.01
N LEU A 58 5.31 3.73 0.24
CA LEU A 58 4.52 4.92 0.54
C LEU A 58 5.42 6.16 0.63
N GLU A 59 5.29 7.06 -0.34
CA GLU A 59 5.77 8.43 -0.20
C GLU A 59 4.64 9.25 0.42
N ASN A 60 4.85 9.78 1.63
CA ASN A 60 3.77 10.28 2.47
C ASN A 60 3.94 11.77 2.78
N HIS A 61 3.09 12.58 2.17
CA HIS A 61 2.98 14.03 2.37
C HIS A 61 1.68 14.43 3.08
N CYS A 62 0.95 13.47 3.67
CA CYS A 62 -0.31 13.72 4.34
C CYS A 62 -0.12 14.27 5.76
N CYS A 63 -1.07 15.07 6.23
CA CYS A 63 -1.20 15.46 7.64
C CYS A 63 -1.56 14.25 8.52
N LEU A 64 -1.41 14.38 9.85
CA LEU A 64 -1.62 13.26 10.78
C LEU A 64 -3.06 12.70 10.74
N GLU A 65 -4.04 13.57 10.54
CA GLU A 65 -5.44 13.19 10.39
C GLU A 65 -5.63 12.28 9.16
N GLN A 66 -5.08 12.68 8.01
CA GLN A 66 -5.19 11.89 6.79
C GLN A 66 -4.27 10.67 6.78
N GLN A 67 -3.13 10.68 7.48
CA GLN A 67 -2.35 9.46 7.75
C GLN A 67 -3.16 8.43 8.55
N THR A 68 -3.99 8.87 9.49
CA THR A 68 -4.90 7.99 10.22
C THR A 68 -5.94 7.38 9.27
N VAL A 69 -6.46 8.17 8.32
CA VAL A 69 -7.36 7.68 7.27
C VAL A 69 -6.65 6.67 6.35
N MET A 70 -5.41 6.94 5.92
CA MET A 70 -4.60 5.99 5.14
C MET A 70 -4.42 4.67 5.87
N ALA A 71 -4.04 4.71 7.16
CA ALA A 71 -3.86 3.51 7.98
C ALA A 71 -5.18 2.71 8.12
N ASN A 72 -6.31 3.40 8.25
CA ASN A 72 -7.63 2.77 8.28
C ASN A 72 -7.99 2.11 6.95
N HIS A 73 -7.77 2.79 5.82
CA HIS A 73 -7.99 2.21 4.49
C HIS A 73 -7.13 0.98 4.27
N LEU A 74 -5.84 1.04 4.59
CA LEU A 74 -4.93 -0.11 4.50
C LEU A 74 -5.45 -1.30 5.30
N ARG A 75 -5.77 -1.10 6.59
CA ARG A 75 -6.25 -2.17 7.47
C ARG A 75 -7.60 -2.74 7.02
N GLN A 76 -8.57 -1.88 6.70
CA GLN A 76 -9.93 -2.31 6.38
C GLN A 76 -10.03 -2.96 5.00
N ILE A 77 -9.26 -2.50 4.02
CA ILE A 77 -9.36 -2.98 2.64
C ILE A 77 -8.46 -4.18 2.41
N LEU A 78 -7.23 -4.17 2.92
CA LEU A 78 -6.29 -5.28 2.74
C LEU A 78 -6.50 -6.38 3.78
N GLY A 79 -6.99 -6.06 4.97
CA GLY A 79 -7.29 -7.05 6.01
C GLY A 79 -6.11 -7.98 6.28
N ASP A 80 -6.37 -9.28 6.23
CA ASP A 80 -5.37 -10.34 6.47
C ASP A 80 -4.26 -10.38 5.40
N MET A 81 -4.44 -9.71 4.26
CA MET A 81 -3.37 -9.60 3.25
C MET A 81 -2.25 -8.68 3.74
N LEU A 82 -2.53 -7.75 4.67
CA LEU A 82 -1.57 -6.76 5.16
C LEU A 82 -0.69 -7.34 6.26
N LEU A 83 0.63 -7.26 6.09
CA LEU A 83 1.58 -7.57 7.14
C LEU A 83 1.57 -6.46 8.20
N THR A 84 1.04 -6.77 9.40
CA THR A 84 0.94 -5.82 10.51
C THR A 84 1.88 -6.13 11.68
N ALA A 85 2.53 -7.29 11.66
CA ALA A 85 3.49 -7.73 12.66
C ALA A 85 4.58 -8.62 12.00
N PRO A 86 5.74 -8.77 12.65
CA PRO A 86 6.71 -9.79 12.23
C PRO A 86 6.09 -11.20 12.23
N LEU A 87 6.50 -12.06 11.29
CA LEU A 87 5.86 -13.36 11.02
C LEU A 87 5.77 -14.29 12.24
N ASP A 88 6.83 -14.32 13.05
CA ASP A 88 6.91 -15.16 14.24
C ASP A 88 6.70 -14.35 15.54
N GLY A 89 6.20 -13.11 15.43
CA GLY A 89 6.08 -12.18 16.54
C GLY A 89 7.43 -11.70 17.12
N GLN A 90 8.54 -12.08 16.50
CA GLN A 90 9.90 -11.70 16.89
C GLN A 90 10.55 -10.83 15.81
N ILE A 91 11.45 -9.94 16.23
CA ILE A 91 12.26 -9.16 15.29
C ILE A 91 13.19 -10.15 14.57
N PRO A 92 13.08 -10.30 13.24
CA PRO A 92 13.82 -11.33 12.54
C PRO A 92 15.28 -10.89 12.33
N GLU A 93 16.24 -11.81 12.49
CA GLU A 93 17.66 -11.54 12.23
C GLU A 93 17.96 -11.30 10.73
N ARG A 94 17.04 -11.74 9.86
CA ARG A 94 17.13 -11.63 8.40
C ARG A 94 15.74 -11.32 7.83
N LEU A 95 15.70 -10.71 6.65
CA LEU A 95 14.43 -10.53 5.95
C LEU A 95 13.77 -11.88 5.62
N PRO A 96 12.43 -11.96 5.64
CA PRO A 96 11.72 -13.19 5.31
C PRO A 96 11.93 -13.58 3.85
N SER A 97 11.80 -14.86 3.57
CA SER A 97 11.86 -15.35 2.20
C SER A 97 10.61 -14.94 1.41
N PRO A 98 10.67 -14.91 0.06
CA PRO A 98 9.50 -14.62 -0.77
C PRO A 98 8.35 -15.61 -0.61
N GLN A 99 8.54 -16.81 -0.05
CA GLN A 99 7.49 -17.83 0.09
C GLN A 99 6.34 -17.40 1.01
N VAL A 100 6.52 -16.34 1.78
CA VAL A 100 5.51 -15.77 2.65
C VAL A 100 4.57 -14.89 1.82
N THR A 101 3.29 -15.25 1.66
CA THR A 101 2.33 -14.52 0.81
C THR A 101 1.66 -13.37 1.57
N ILE A 102 2.17 -12.14 1.45
CA ILE A 102 1.70 -10.96 2.19
C ILE A 102 1.92 -9.65 1.41
N LEU A 103 1.15 -8.61 1.69
CA LEU A 103 1.40 -7.22 1.30
C LEU A 103 2.15 -6.50 2.42
N SER A 104 3.25 -5.83 2.09
CA SER A 104 3.97 -4.93 3.02
C SER A 104 3.89 -3.50 2.51
N VAL A 105 3.68 -2.56 3.41
CA VAL A 105 3.73 -1.10 3.20
C VAL A 105 4.93 -0.51 3.91
#